data_AF-A0A836SUL8-F1
#
_entry.id   AF-A0A836SUL8-F1
#
_cell.length_a   1.000
_cell.length_b   1.000
_cell.length_c   1.000
_cell.angle_alpha   90.00
_cell.angle_beta   90.00
_cell.angle_gamma   90.00
#
_symmetry.space_group_name_H-M   'P 1'
#
loop_
_entity.id
_entity.type
_entity.pdbx_description
1 polymer ?
#
loop_
_entity_poly.entity_id
_entity_poly.type
_entity_poly.pdbx_seq_one_letter_code
_entity_poly.pdbx_strand_id
1 'polypeptide(L)'
;LATLATPMPSPLLGYTAPAIAMMPSGGNTGMVVVTQSMGPEALLERGVVEEPGWEKLRREKARRELELKRLRETFKDGHPKVRETLRKLEDIGRRLDLEVQFALKSYYNRLEALQIKERAAKRVEAEWEAEALEVARKAHEYENLQRSVARLQALYDLVFNRLKEVDVSIGIEPERIRIVERAEVPTSPVTPRKLQSIFIAALIGLGIGIGLVFGLEYLDDTIRYPEEVTEGLGLPFFGVIPTAQWDPDDLSTHLLSNIAANSGIAEAYRNVRSALIFSGAEEYTKALVVTSAVPLEGKTTTCLNVGISLGQAGSRVLLVDADLRRGTMHKFFGVESDRGLTDILVGRAKPEAVIQRTPIPNVDFVGSGPYPPNPAELLMRPELTAFLDYARRTYDRVMFDCPPVLAVSEAAILCTLVDGAIFVVWAGQTSRKLSQLAVQTLRERGANILGCVLNNLDFGRVGYYYYSTYYGYYDYDYRYPSGEAGSA
;
A
#
# COMPACT_ATOMS: atom_id res chain seq x y z
N LEU A 1 26.13 -50.48 -34.62
CA LEU A 1 27.52 -50.30 -34.16
C LEU A 1 27.48 -49.51 -32.86
N ALA A 2 27.93 -50.16 -31.79
CA ALA A 2 28.31 -49.63 -30.47
C ALA A 2 27.26 -48.95 -29.56
N THR A 3 27.05 -49.65 -28.44
CA THR A 3 26.33 -49.42 -27.19
C THR A 3 27.09 -48.55 -26.16
N LEU A 4 26.40 -48.27 -25.04
CA LEU A 4 26.85 -47.95 -23.65
C LEU A 4 26.85 -46.45 -23.27
N ALA A 5 25.96 -45.97 -22.40
CA ALA A 5 25.77 -46.18 -20.95
C ALA A 5 26.31 -44.98 -20.14
N THR A 6 25.46 -44.43 -19.28
CA THR A 6 25.71 -43.33 -18.32
C THR A 6 26.84 -43.65 -17.33
N PRO A 7 27.43 -42.63 -16.66
CA PRO A 7 27.03 -42.43 -15.25
C PRO A 7 27.04 -40.96 -14.76
N MET A 8 26.16 -40.67 -13.79
CA MET A 8 26.39 -39.72 -12.67
C MET A 8 26.67 -40.58 -11.41
N PRO A 9 27.19 -40.09 -10.26
CA PRO A 9 27.58 -38.71 -9.84
C PRO A 9 28.94 -38.62 -9.07
N SER A 10 29.42 -37.40 -8.72
CA SER A 10 29.86 -37.01 -7.34
C SER A 10 30.62 -35.67 -7.26
N PRO A 11 30.62 -34.98 -6.10
CA PRO A 11 30.75 -33.52 -6.00
C PRO A 11 32.16 -33.07 -5.61
N LEU A 12 32.76 -32.18 -6.40
CA LEU A 12 33.86 -31.33 -5.96
C LEU A 12 33.64 -29.93 -6.54
N LEU A 13 33.38 -28.98 -5.64
CA LEU A 13 33.33 -27.54 -5.90
C LEU A 13 34.69 -27.06 -6.42
N GLY A 14 34.89 -27.17 -7.73
CA GLY A 14 35.95 -26.47 -8.45
C GLY A 14 35.41 -25.14 -8.93
N TYR A 15 35.72 -24.04 -8.22
CA TYR A 15 35.54 -22.70 -8.75
C TYR A 15 36.60 -22.47 -9.83
N THR A 16 36.20 -22.57 -11.10
CA THR A 16 36.99 -22.08 -12.23
C THR A 16 36.81 -20.56 -12.33
N ALA A 17 37.92 -19.82 -12.27
CA ALA A 17 37.91 -18.37 -12.48
C ALA A 17 37.48 -18.04 -13.93
N PRO A 18 36.57 -17.09 -14.17
CA PRO A 18 36.22 -16.68 -15.51
C PRO A 18 37.35 -15.86 -16.15
N ALA A 19 37.66 -16.16 -17.41
CA ALA A 19 38.60 -15.39 -18.22
C ALA A 19 37.96 -14.06 -18.63
N ILE A 20 38.57 -12.93 -18.22
CA ILE A 20 38.15 -11.59 -18.64
C ILE A 20 39.16 -11.07 -19.66
N ALA A 21 38.69 -10.85 -20.90
CA ALA A 21 39.44 -10.13 -21.93
C ALA A 21 39.30 -8.62 -21.67
N MET A 22 40.43 -7.94 -21.46
CA MET A 22 40.50 -6.48 -21.35
C MET A 22 41.00 -5.88 -22.67
N MET A 23 40.22 -4.97 -23.26
CA MET A 23 40.69 -4.05 -24.31
C MET A 23 41.24 -2.75 -23.67
N PRO A 24 42.23 -2.09 -24.28
CA PRO A 24 42.88 -0.93 -23.68
C PRO A 24 42.13 0.37 -24.02
N SER A 25 41.90 1.23 -23.03
CA SER A 25 41.68 2.66 -23.26
C SER A 25 42.46 3.47 -22.22
N GLY A 26 43.18 4.47 -22.72
CA GLY A 26 44.31 5.11 -22.04
C GLY A 26 43.93 6.03 -20.88
N GLY A 27 44.81 6.07 -19.90
CA GLY A 27 44.80 7.02 -18.79
C GLY A 27 45.98 6.74 -17.87
N ASN A 28 46.96 7.64 -17.89
CA ASN A 28 48.26 7.49 -17.25
C ASN A 28 48.16 7.62 -15.72
N THR A 29 47.95 6.51 -15.01
CA THR A 29 48.14 6.37 -13.55
C THR A 29 48.65 4.97 -13.27
N GLY A 30 49.78 4.87 -12.54
CA GLY A 30 50.60 3.66 -12.37
C GLY A 30 49.81 2.37 -12.20
N MET A 31 49.70 1.60 -13.28
CA MET A 31 48.97 0.33 -13.34
C MET A 31 49.89 -0.77 -12.82
N VAL A 32 49.63 -1.27 -11.61
CA VAL A 32 50.28 -2.50 -11.12
C VAL A 32 49.61 -3.68 -11.82
N VAL A 33 50.27 -4.20 -12.86
CA VAL A 33 49.83 -5.38 -13.59
C VAL A 33 49.92 -6.60 -12.66
N VAL A 34 48.76 -7.15 -12.28
CA VAL A 34 48.67 -8.42 -11.55
C VAL A 34 48.76 -9.55 -12.59
N THR A 35 49.92 -10.16 -12.72
CA THR A 35 50.10 -11.36 -13.55
C THR A 35 49.49 -12.59 -12.84
N GLN A 36 48.88 -13.49 -13.63
CA GLN A 36 48.17 -14.71 -13.18
C GLN A 36 49.01 -15.75 -12.40
N SER A 37 50.26 -15.46 -12.04
CA SER A 37 51.17 -16.40 -11.36
C SER A 37 51.46 -16.07 -9.89
N MET A 38 50.74 -15.11 -9.28
CA MET A 38 50.97 -14.76 -7.88
C MET A 38 50.13 -15.62 -6.93
N GLY A 39 50.82 -16.27 -5.98
CA GLY A 39 50.18 -17.02 -4.92
C GLY A 39 49.32 -16.13 -4.00
N PRO A 40 48.30 -16.68 -3.35
CA PRO A 40 47.36 -15.94 -2.48
C PRO A 40 48.03 -15.07 -1.40
N GLU A 41 49.19 -15.48 -0.91
CA GLU A 41 49.96 -14.78 0.13
C GLU A 41 50.54 -13.43 -0.35
N ALA A 42 50.85 -13.31 -1.65
CA ALA A 42 51.45 -12.08 -2.21
C ALA A 42 50.46 -10.91 -2.28
N LEU A 43 49.15 -11.19 -2.29
CA LEU A 43 48.10 -10.17 -2.27
C LEU A 43 47.95 -9.52 -0.88
N LEU A 44 48.22 -10.28 0.18
CA LEU A 44 48.26 -9.80 1.55
C LEU A 44 49.53 -9.00 1.85
N GLU A 45 50.67 -9.42 1.31
CA GLU A 45 51.95 -8.70 1.49
C GLU A 45 51.97 -7.30 0.88
N ARG A 46 51.13 -7.02 -0.12
CA ARG A 46 51.03 -5.71 -0.77
C ARG A 46 50.01 -4.75 -0.11
N GLY A 47 49.41 -5.14 1.02
CA GLY A 47 48.56 -4.26 1.82
C GLY A 47 47.21 -3.89 1.17
N VAL A 48 46.74 -4.68 0.20
CA VAL A 48 45.47 -4.41 -0.51
C VAL A 48 44.26 -4.74 0.39
N VAL A 49 44.45 -5.56 1.42
CA VAL A 49 43.48 -5.89 2.47
C VAL A 49 44.23 -5.90 3.80
N GLU A 50 43.98 -4.93 4.68
CA GLU A 50 44.56 -4.90 6.03
C GLU A 50 43.78 -5.85 6.95
N GLU A 51 44.32 -7.05 7.18
CA GLU A 51 43.80 -7.97 8.19
C GLU A 51 44.83 -8.15 9.32
N PRO A 52 44.56 -7.63 10.54
CA PRO A 52 45.52 -7.66 11.65
C PRO A 52 45.80 -9.07 12.20
N GLY A 53 45.07 -10.10 11.74
CA GLY A 53 45.24 -11.50 12.13
C GLY A 53 46.40 -12.22 11.41
N TRP A 54 46.56 -11.99 10.10
CA TRP A 54 47.53 -12.70 9.27
C TRP A 54 48.98 -12.40 9.67
N GLU A 55 49.32 -11.12 9.88
CA GLU A 55 50.68 -10.74 10.32
C GLU A 55 51.03 -11.29 11.71
N LYS A 56 50.03 -11.43 12.59
CA LYS A 56 50.23 -12.01 13.93
C LYS A 56 50.51 -13.51 13.80
N LEU A 57 49.71 -14.23 13.02
CA LEU A 57 49.88 -15.67 12.76
C LEU A 57 51.19 -15.98 12.03
N ARG A 58 51.60 -15.15 11.07
CA ARG A 58 52.89 -15.28 10.36
C ARG A 58 54.07 -15.11 11.31
N ARG A 59 54.03 -14.09 12.19
CA ARG A 59 55.05 -13.89 13.23
C ARG A 59 55.08 -15.05 14.24
N GLU A 60 53.92 -15.58 14.60
CA GLU A 60 53.82 -16.74 15.49
C GLU A 60 54.41 -18.01 14.84
N LYS A 61 54.10 -18.26 13.55
CA LYS A 61 54.69 -19.35 12.77
C LYS A 61 56.22 -19.27 12.74
N ALA A 62 56.78 -18.11 12.40
CA ALA A 62 58.22 -17.89 12.35
C ALA A 62 58.90 -18.14 13.72
N ARG A 63 58.26 -17.73 14.83
CA ARG A 63 58.76 -18.00 16.20
C ARG A 63 58.76 -19.50 16.51
N ARG A 64 57.71 -20.23 16.13
CA ARG A 64 57.60 -21.68 16.37
C ARG A 64 58.50 -22.51 15.47
N GLU A 65 58.78 -22.06 14.25
CA GLU A 65 59.77 -22.69 13.36
C GLU A 65 61.20 -22.55 13.93
N LEU A 66 61.53 -21.40 14.51
CA LEU A 66 62.81 -21.20 15.19
C LEU A 66 62.92 -22.07 16.45
N GLU A 67 61.84 -22.21 17.22
CA GLU A 67 61.75 -23.11 18.38
C GLU A 67 61.92 -24.57 17.95
N LEU A 68 61.28 -24.99 16.85
CA LEU A 68 61.44 -26.33 16.28
C LEU A 68 62.90 -26.61 15.89
N LYS A 69 63.57 -25.63 15.27
CA LYS A 69 64.98 -25.76 14.86
C LYS A 69 65.90 -25.97 16.08
N ARG A 70 65.71 -25.18 17.14
CA ARG A 70 66.45 -25.36 18.42
C ARG A 70 66.16 -26.70 19.09
N LEU A 71 64.90 -27.14 19.08
CA LEU A 71 64.51 -28.43 19.65
C LEU A 71 65.11 -29.61 18.87
N ARG A 72 65.26 -29.50 17.55
CA ARG A 72 65.92 -30.51 16.69
C ARG A 72 67.42 -30.60 16.87
N GLU A 73 68.09 -29.53 17.31
CA GLU A 73 69.52 -29.57 17.68
C GLU A 73 69.76 -30.39 18.96
N THR A 74 68.74 -30.52 19.83
CA THR A 74 68.87 -31.16 21.15
C THR A 74 68.15 -32.52 21.23
N PHE A 75 67.07 -32.72 20.47
CA PHE A 75 66.18 -33.88 20.57
C PHE A 75 65.90 -34.52 19.20
N LYS A 76 65.78 -35.84 19.16
CA LYS A 76 65.38 -36.59 17.95
C LYS A 76 63.89 -36.38 17.64
N ASP A 77 63.50 -36.58 16.38
CA ASP A 77 62.16 -36.26 15.85
C ASP A 77 60.97 -36.93 16.59
N GLY A 78 61.20 -38.02 17.33
CA GLY A 78 60.18 -38.72 18.11
C GLY A 78 59.86 -38.10 19.49
N HIS A 79 60.60 -37.09 19.95
CA HIS A 79 60.44 -36.53 21.29
C HIS A 79 59.07 -35.80 21.45
N PRO A 80 58.34 -35.96 22.57
CA PRO A 80 56.99 -35.39 22.75
C PRO A 80 56.91 -33.88 22.47
N LYS A 81 57.93 -33.11 22.89
CA LYS A 81 58.00 -31.66 22.63
C LYS A 81 58.16 -31.31 21.14
N VAL A 82 58.86 -32.14 20.35
CA VAL A 82 59.00 -31.93 18.91
C VAL A 82 57.68 -32.21 18.19
N ARG A 83 56.97 -33.28 18.57
CA ARG A 83 55.65 -33.62 18.03
C ARG A 83 54.58 -32.57 18.38
N GLU A 84 54.63 -32.03 19.59
CA GLU A 84 53.72 -30.96 20.02
C GLU A 84 53.95 -29.68 19.20
N THR A 85 55.20 -29.26 19.02
CA THR A 85 55.54 -28.09 18.18
C THR A 85 55.17 -28.30 16.71
N LEU A 86 55.35 -29.52 16.18
CA LEU A 86 54.91 -29.86 14.82
C LEU A 86 53.39 -29.77 14.66
N ARG A 87 52.60 -30.29 15.61
CA ARG A 87 51.13 -30.15 15.59
C ARG A 87 50.70 -28.69 15.65
N LYS A 88 51.34 -27.90 16.53
CA LYS A 88 51.07 -26.46 16.64
C LYS A 88 51.40 -25.71 15.34
N LEU A 89 52.49 -26.08 14.65
CA LEU A 89 52.84 -25.52 13.34
C LEU A 89 51.81 -25.88 12.27
N GLU A 90 51.32 -27.12 12.28
CA GLU A 90 50.28 -27.57 11.36
C GLU A 90 48.96 -26.81 11.58
N ASP A 91 48.55 -26.62 12.84
CA ASP A 91 47.35 -25.86 13.19
C ASP A 91 47.49 -24.37 12.83
N ILE A 92 48.66 -23.76 13.03
CA ILE A 92 48.95 -22.39 12.58
C ILE A 92 48.92 -22.31 11.05
N GLY A 93 49.44 -23.32 10.35
CA GLY A 93 49.36 -23.43 8.89
C GLY A 93 47.92 -23.44 8.39
N ARG A 94 47.06 -24.30 8.94
CA ARG A 94 45.63 -24.36 8.56
C ARG A 94 44.90 -23.04 8.83
N ARG A 95 45.24 -22.34 9.93
CA ARG A 95 44.66 -21.02 10.24
C ARG A 95 45.09 -19.95 9.24
N LEU A 96 46.36 -19.95 8.82
CA LEU A 96 46.84 -19.04 7.78
C LEU A 96 46.12 -19.28 6.46
N ASP A 97 45.94 -20.54 6.06
CA ASP A 97 45.22 -20.87 4.81
C ASP A 97 43.76 -20.40 4.84
N LEU A 98 43.08 -20.56 5.98
CA LEU A 98 41.72 -20.05 6.17
C LEU A 98 41.67 -18.53 6.08
N GLU A 99 42.58 -17.82 6.76
CA GLU A 99 42.65 -16.35 6.71
C GLU A 99 42.86 -15.84 5.28
N VAL A 100 43.72 -16.51 4.52
CA VAL A 100 43.98 -16.24 3.11
C VAL A 100 42.72 -16.44 2.26
N GLN A 101 41.96 -17.52 2.47
CA GLN A 101 40.70 -17.77 1.76
C GLN A 101 39.65 -16.71 2.10
N PHE A 102 39.55 -16.29 3.36
CA PHE A 102 38.66 -15.22 3.78
C PHE A 102 39.04 -13.87 3.15
N ALA A 103 40.34 -13.54 3.12
CA ALA A 103 40.81 -12.31 2.51
C ALA A 103 40.53 -12.27 0.99
N LEU A 104 40.76 -13.39 0.28
CA LEU A 104 40.41 -13.50 -1.13
C LEU A 104 38.91 -13.31 -1.37
N LYS A 105 38.07 -13.95 -0.56
CA LYS A 105 36.61 -13.81 -0.65
C LYS A 105 36.17 -12.37 -0.41
N SER A 106 36.72 -11.71 0.61
CA SER A 106 36.45 -10.31 0.92
C SER A 106 36.86 -9.38 -0.24
N TYR A 107 38.03 -9.63 -0.84
CA TYR A 107 38.53 -8.88 -1.99
C TYR A 107 37.61 -9.02 -3.22
N TYR A 108 37.18 -10.23 -3.57
CA TYR A 108 36.26 -10.44 -4.69
C TYR A 108 34.90 -9.77 -4.47
N ASN A 109 34.35 -9.86 -3.26
CA ASN A 109 33.11 -9.16 -2.90
C ASN A 109 33.25 -7.64 -3.04
N ARG A 110 34.40 -7.07 -2.64
CA ARG A 110 34.68 -5.65 -2.79
C ARG A 110 34.81 -5.25 -4.26
N LEU A 111 35.46 -6.08 -5.08
CA LEU A 111 35.59 -5.85 -6.52
C LEU A 111 34.22 -5.85 -7.21
N GLU A 112 33.37 -6.82 -6.89
CA GLU A 112 32.00 -6.89 -7.41
C GLU A 112 31.17 -5.67 -7.01
N ALA A 113 31.24 -5.26 -5.73
CA ALA A 113 30.57 -4.06 -5.25
C ALA A 113 31.06 -2.79 -5.99
N LEU A 114 32.36 -2.68 -6.27
CA LEU A 114 32.92 -1.56 -7.05
C LEU A 114 32.46 -1.58 -8.50
N GLN A 115 32.41 -2.75 -9.14
CA GLN A 115 31.91 -2.89 -10.51
C GLN A 115 30.42 -2.52 -10.62
N ILE A 116 29.61 -2.88 -9.63
CA ILE A 116 28.20 -2.48 -9.57
C ILE A 116 28.09 -0.96 -9.46
N LYS A 117 28.89 -0.33 -8.59
CA LYS A 117 28.93 1.14 -8.46
C LYS A 117 29.35 1.82 -9.75
N GLU A 118 30.38 1.30 -10.43
CA GLU A 118 30.82 1.84 -11.73
C GLU A 118 29.72 1.75 -12.79
N ARG A 119 29.04 0.60 -12.90
CA ARG A 119 27.93 0.42 -13.84
C ARG A 119 26.76 1.33 -13.53
N ALA A 120 26.44 1.52 -12.25
CA ALA A 120 25.40 2.45 -11.83
C ALA A 120 25.76 3.90 -12.19
N ALA A 121 27.01 4.32 -11.92
CA ALA A 121 27.49 5.66 -12.29
C ALA A 121 27.43 5.90 -13.81
N LYS A 122 27.86 4.93 -14.62
CA LYS A 122 27.79 5.02 -16.09
C LYS A 122 26.36 5.11 -16.63
N ARG A 123 25.38 4.49 -15.96
CA ARG A 123 23.97 4.62 -16.34
C ARG A 123 23.44 6.03 -16.08
N VAL A 124 23.74 6.58 -14.91
CA VAL A 124 23.35 7.95 -14.56
C VAL A 124 23.99 8.96 -15.51
N GLU A 125 25.26 8.76 -15.87
CA GLU A 125 25.96 9.60 -16.86
C GLU A 125 25.27 9.55 -18.23
N ALA A 126 24.92 8.36 -18.73
CA ALA A 126 24.22 8.20 -20.00
C ALA A 126 22.79 8.81 -20.00
N GLU A 127 22.09 8.71 -18.87
CA GLU A 127 20.78 9.35 -18.68
C GLU A 127 20.90 10.88 -18.72
N TRP A 128 21.88 11.45 -18.02
CA TRP A 128 22.14 12.89 -18.03
C TRP A 128 22.60 13.40 -19.39
N GLU A 129 23.40 12.64 -20.14
CA GLU A 129 23.76 12.99 -21.52
C GLU A 129 22.53 13.04 -22.44
N ALA A 130 21.63 12.07 -22.32
CA ALA A 130 20.39 12.04 -23.11
C ALA A 130 19.47 13.22 -22.78
N GLU A 131 19.33 13.56 -21.50
CA GLU A 131 18.55 14.72 -21.05
C GLU A 131 19.17 16.04 -21.54
N ALA A 132 20.50 16.19 -21.44
CA ALA A 132 21.20 17.37 -21.94
C ALA A 132 21.01 17.56 -23.46
N LEU A 133 21.01 16.47 -24.23
CA LEU A 133 20.74 16.50 -25.68
C LEU A 133 19.29 16.94 -25.97
N GLU A 134 18.32 16.46 -25.19
CA GLU A 134 16.92 16.84 -25.35
C GLU A 134 16.70 18.33 -25.04
N VAL A 135 17.34 18.84 -23.98
CA VAL A 135 17.32 20.25 -23.61
C VAL A 135 17.92 21.10 -24.73
N ALA A 136 19.08 20.71 -25.27
CA ALA A 136 19.70 21.40 -26.40
C ALA A 136 18.80 21.42 -27.63
N ARG A 137 18.12 20.29 -27.94
CA ARG A 137 17.15 20.20 -29.04
C ARG A 137 15.99 21.18 -28.85
N LYS A 138 15.38 21.20 -27.66
CA LYS A 138 14.28 22.12 -27.32
C LYS A 138 14.71 23.58 -27.40
N ALA A 139 15.91 23.91 -26.93
CA ALA A 139 16.45 25.27 -27.03
C ALA A 139 16.57 25.72 -28.49
N HIS A 140 17.03 24.83 -29.37
CA HIS A 140 17.14 25.15 -30.80
C HIS A 140 15.78 25.28 -31.51
N GLU A 141 14.80 24.43 -31.15
CA GLU A 141 13.42 24.57 -31.63
C GLU A 141 12.79 25.90 -31.20
N TYR A 142 12.99 26.28 -29.95
CA TYR A 142 12.51 27.55 -29.41
C TYR A 142 13.10 28.74 -30.16
N GLU A 143 14.41 28.73 -30.43
CA GLU A 143 15.08 29.80 -31.18
C GLU A 143 14.56 29.90 -32.62
N ASN A 144 14.34 28.75 -33.29
CA ASN A 144 13.74 28.71 -34.62
C ASN A 144 12.31 29.29 -34.61
N LEU A 145 11.52 28.98 -33.58
CA LEU A 145 10.16 29.49 -33.44
C LEU A 145 10.16 31.01 -33.19
N GLN A 146 11.06 31.52 -32.35
CA GLN A 146 11.24 32.96 -32.16
C GLN A 146 11.63 33.66 -33.47
N ARG A 147 12.54 33.08 -34.26
CA ARG A 147 12.92 33.61 -35.58
C ARG A 147 11.73 33.63 -36.55
N SER A 148 10.84 32.64 -36.47
CA SER A 148 9.59 32.59 -37.26
C SER A 148 8.60 33.69 -36.85
N VAL A 149 8.41 33.92 -35.55
CA VAL A 149 7.55 34.99 -35.02
C VAL A 149 8.05 36.37 -35.47
N ALA A 150 9.35 36.65 -35.32
CA ALA A 150 9.93 37.92 -35.76
C ALA A 150 9.75 38.16 -37.27
N ARG A 151 9.87 37.10 -38.09
CA ARG A 151 9.67 37.16 -39.54
C ARG A 151 8.21 37.46 -39.91
N LEU A 152 7.26 36.85 -39.21
CA LEU A 152 5.82 37.09 -39.40
C LEU A 152 5.43 38.52 -39.02
N GLN A 153 5.98 39.04 -37.92
CA GLN A 153 5.76 40.43 -37.51
C GLN A 153 6.27 41.41 -38.56
N ALA A 154 7.48 41.21 -39.08
CA ALA A 154 8.03 42.06 -40.13
C ALA A 154 7.19 42.03 -41.43
N LEU A 155 6.65 40.86 -41.80
CA LEU A 155 5.73 40.74 -42.95
C LEU A 155 4.41 41.45 -42.71
N TYR A 156 3.84 41.34 -41.51
CA TYR A 156 2.63 42.04 -41.13
C TYR A 156 2.81 43.56 -41.25
N ASP A 157 3.89 44.09 -40.69
CA ASP A 157 4.19 45.52 -40.72
C ASP A 157 4.38 46.03 -42.16
N LEU A 158 5.04 45.25 -43.02
CA LEU A 158 5.21 45.56 -44.44
C LEU A 158 3.85 45.68 -45.14
N VAL A 159 2.98 44.67 -44.99
CA VAL A 159 1.66 44.66 -45.64
C VAL A 159 0.80 45.81 -45.11
N PHE A 160 0.82 46.04 -43.80
CA PHE A 160 0.06 47.11 -43.17
C PHE A 160 0.49 48.48 -43.66
N ASN A 161 1.80 48.73 -43.77
CA ASN A 161 2.31 49.98 -44.32
C ASN A 161 1.94 50.15 -45.80
N ARG A 162 1.96 49.07 -46.59
CA ARG A 162 1.56 49.13 -48.00
C ARG A 162 0.07 49.45 -48.17
N LEU A 163 -0.80 48.91 -47.32
CA LEU A 163 -2.22 49.25 -47.31
C LEU A 163 -2.44 50.72 -46.98
N LYS A 164 -1.71 51.26 -46.00
CA LYS A 164 -1.77 52.69 -45.67
C LYS A 164 -1.30 53.60 -46.79
N GLU A 165 -0.24 53.25 -47.52
CA GLU A 165 0.20 54.01 -48.69
C GLU A 165 -0.87 54.05 -49.79
N VAL A 166 -1.55 52.92 -50.02
CA VAL A 166 -2.63 52.81 -51.01
C VAL A 166 -3.84 53.64 -50.60
N ASP A 167 -4.28 53.58 -49.34
CA ASP A 167 -5.38 54.39 -48.83
C ASP A 167 -5.12 55.90 -48.95
N VAL A 168 -3.86 56.34 -48.80
CA VAL A 168 -3.47 57.75 -48.98
C VAL A 168 -3.38 58.15 -50.47
N SER A 169 -3.22 57.19 -51.38
CA SER A 169 -3.13 57.43 -52.83
C SER A 169 -4.49 57.46 -53.54
N ILE A 170 -5.58 57.08 -52.85
CA ILE A 170 -6.95 57.16 -53.36
C ILE A 170 -7.47 58.58 -53.10
N GLY A 171 -6.83 59.54 -53.75
CA GLY A 171 -7.19 60.95 -53.80
C GLY A 171 -7.64 61.36 -55.21
N ILE A 172 -8.92 61.10 -55.50
CA ILE A 172 -9.82 61.88 -56.37
C ILE A 172 -9.57 61.85 -57.90
N GLU A 173 -10.35 61.02 -58.59
CA GLU A 173 -11.13 61.44 -59.77
C GLU A 173 -12.58 60.90 -59.67
N PRO A 174 -13.62 61.68 -60.03
CA PRO A 174 -15.01 61.25 -59.94
C PRO A 174 -15.37 60.34 -61.12
N GLU A 175 -15.33 59.04 -60.90
CA GLU A 175 -15.72 58.06 -61.90
C GLU A 175 -17.26 57.95 -62.02
N ARG A 176 -17.76 57.97 -63.26
CA ARG A 176 -19.18 57.74 -63.57
C ARG A 176 -19.59 56.36 -63.10
N ILE A 177 -20.51 56.32 -62.13
CA ILE A 177 -21.10 55.08 -61.64
C ILE A 177 -21.97 54.49 -62.76
N ARG A 178 -21.45 53.46 -63.44
CA ARG A 178 -22.22 52.58 -64.31
C ARG A 178 -22.34 51.24 -63.58
N ILE A 179 -23.57 50.78 -63.36
CA ILE A 179 -23.81 49.44 -62.80
C ILE A 179 -23.34 48.43 -63.86
N VAL A 180 -22.15 47.86 -63.66
CA VAL A 180 -21.55 46.86 -64.54
C VAL A 180 -22.26 45.53 -64.39
N GLU A 181 -22.69 45.20 -63.18
CA GLU A 181 -23.31 43.92 -62.86
C GLU A 181 -24.27 44.10 -61.68
N ARG A 182 -25.46 43.49 -61.77
CA ARG A 182 -26.44 43.49 -60.68
C ARG A 182 -26.14 42.30 -59.77
N ALA A 183 -26.20 42.52 -58.46
CA ALA A 183 -25.96 41.44 -57.50
C ALA A 183 -26.96 40.29 -57.73
N GLU A 184 -26.43 39.09 -57.94
CA GLU A 184 -27.24 37.87 -58.01
C GLU A 184 -27.77 37.53 -56.62
N VAL A 185 -29.05 37.17 -56.55
CA VAL A 185 -29.67 36.74 -55.30
C VAL A 185 -29.13 35.36 -54.97
N PRO A 186 -28.43 35.17 -53.84
CA PRO A 186 -27.81 33.89 -53.52
C PRO A 186 -28.90 32.82 -53.40
N THR A 187 -28.75 31.74 -54.18
CA THR A 187 -29.68 30.60 -54.23
C THR A 187 -29.60 29.74 -52.97
N SER A 188 -28.59 29.95 -52.12
CA SER A 188 -28.45 29.31 -50.82
C SER A 188 -27.96 30.31 -49.77
N PRO A 189 -28.30 30.11 -48.49
CA PRO A 189 -27.85 31.02 -47.42
C PRO A 189 -26.32 31.05 -47.34
N VAL A 190 -25.73 32.22 -47.57
CA VAL A 190 -24.28 32.43 -47.43
C VAL A 190 -23.84 32.24 -45.97
N THR A 191 -24.67 32.71 -45.03
CA THR A 191 -24.51 32.51 -43.59
C THR A 191 -25.88 32.23 -42.94
N PRO A 192 -25.95 31.38 -41.90
CA PRO A 192 -24.93 30.47 -41.39
C PRO A 192 -24.89 29.13 -42.15
N ARG A 193 -23.68 28.55 -42.26
CA ARG A 193 -23.48 27.20 -42.83
C ARG A 193 -23.90 26.14 -41.80
N LYS A 194 -25.20 25.81 -41.81
CA LYS A 194 -25.86 24.97 -40.79
C LYS A 194 -25.08 23.69 -40.43
N LEU A 195 -24.59 22.93 -41.41
CA LEU A 195 -23.82 21.70 -41.14
C LEU A 195 -22.49 21.95 -40.42
N GLN A 196 -21.75 23.01 -40.78
CA GLN A 196 -20.50 23.36 -40.11
C GLN A 196 -20.77 23.83 -38.67
N SER A 197 -21.81 24.65 -38.47
CA SER A 197 -22.22 25.10 -37.14
C SER A 197 -22.65 23.92 -36.25
N ILE A 198 -23.40 22.95 -36.78
CA ILE A 198 -23.79 21.73 -36.06
C ILE A 198 -22.57 20.89 -35.69
N PHE A 199 -21.63 20.69 -36.62
CA PHE A 199 -20.42 19.92 -36.36
C PHE A 199 -19.54 20.56 -35.27
N ILE A 200 -19.35 21.89 -35.33
CA ILE A 200 -18.60 22.63 -34.31
C ILE A 200 -19.32 22.57 -32.95
N ALA A 201 -20.64 22.75 -32.93
CA ALA A 201 -21.43 22.62 -31.70
C ALA A 201 -21.35 21.22 -31.09
N ALA A 202 -21.36 20.16 -31.92
CA ALA A 202 -21.20 18.79 -31.46
C ALA A 202 -19.80 18.53 -30.86
N LEU A 203 -18.74 19.06 -31.49
CA LEU A 203 -17.38 18.95 -30.95
C LEU A 203 -17.22 19.69 -29.61
N ILE A 204 -17.76 20.90 -29.50
CA ILE A 204 -17.72 21.67 -28.24
C ILE A 204 -18.55 20.96 -27.16
N GLY A 205 -19.74 20.49 -27.49
CA GLY A 205 -20.60 19.75 -26.57
C GLY A 205 -19.94 18.47 -26.06
N LEU A 206 -19.26 17.73 -26.93
CA LEU A 206 -18.48 16.56 -26.53
C LEU A 206 -17.32 16.93 -25.59
N GLY A 207 -16.58 18.00 -25.92
CA GLY A 207 -15.48 18.49 -25.08
C GLY A 207 -15.95 18.90 -23.68
N ILE A 208 -17.05 19.65 -23.59
CA ILE A 208 -17.67 20.03 -22.31
C ILE A 208 -18.17 18.80 -21.57
N GLY A 209 -18.80 17.85 -22.26
CA GLY A 209 -19.30 16.60 -21.66
C GLY A 209 -18.18 15.78 -21.03
N ILE A 210 -17.08 15.57 -21.75
CA ILE A 210 -15.89 14.88 -21.24
C ILE A 210 -15.30 15.66 -20.06
N GLY A 211 -15.14 16.98 -20.21
CA GLY A 211 -14.61 17.84 -19.14
C GLY A 211 -15.47 17.80 -17.88
N LEU A 212 -16.79 17.74 -18.02
CA LEU A 212 -17.74 17.67 -16.91
C LEU A 212 -17.68 16.32 -16.19
N VAL A 213 -17.51 15.21 -16.92
CA VAL A 213 -17.29 13.88 -16.31
C VAL A 213 -16.02 13.88 -15.46
N PHE A 214 -14.89 14.33 -16.00
CA PHE A 214 -13.64 14.41 -15.24
C PHE A 214 -13.71 15.43 -14.09
N GLY A 215 -14.42 16.55 -14.29
CA GLY A 215 -14.61 17.56 -13.26
C GLY A 215 -15.44 17.06 -12.08
N LEU A 216 -16.52 16.31 -12.35
CA LEU A 216 -17.32 15.67 -11.31
C LEU A 216 -16.51 14.61 -10.55
N GLU A 217 -15.73 13.79 -11.25
CA GLU A 217 -14.85 12.80 -10.61
C GLU A 217 -13.78 13.46 -9.73
N TYR A 218 -13.21 14.59 -10.17
CA TYR A 218 -12.21 15.33 -9.41
C TYR A 218 -12.78 16.00 -8.15
N LEU A 219 -14.05 16.42 -8.18
CA LEU A 219 -14.75 17.00 -7.04
C LEU A 219 -15.22 15.94 -6.04
N ASP A 220 -15.26 14.68 -6.45
CA ASP A 220 -15.61 13.56 -5.59
C ASP A 220 -14.44 13.19 -4.69
N ASP A 221 -14.56 13.48 -3.40
CA ASP A 221 -13.52 13.19 -2.42
C ASP A 221 -13.79 11.91 -1.62
N THR A 222 -14.71 11.05 -2.07
CA THR A 222 -15.09 9.83 -1.36
C THR A 222 -14.04 8.72 -1.46
N ILE A 223 -14.05 7.79 -0.50
CA ILE A 223 -13.16 6.61 -0.51
C ILE A 223 -13.86 5.46 -1.22
N ARG A 224 -13.31 4.96 -2.32
CA ARG A 224 -13.87 3.88 -3.15
C ARG A 224 -13.02 2.62 -3.21
N TYR A 225 -11.71 2.78 -3.13
CA TYR A 225 -10.77 1.68 -3.39
C TYR A 225 -9.98 1.30 -2.12
N PRO A 226 -9.61 0.02 -1.95
CA PRO A 226 -8.74 -0.43 -0.86
C PRO A 226 -7.41 0.33 -0.76
N GLU A 227 -6.82 0.73 -1.88
CA GLU A 227 -5.57 1.50 -1.89
C GLU A 227 -5.75 2.87 -1.26
N GLU A 228 -6.91 3.50 -1.45
CA GLU A 228 -7.21 4.81 -0.85
C GLU A 228 -7.36 4.74 0.68
N VAL A 229 -7.74 3.57 1.21
CA VAL A 229 -7.71 3.33 2.65
C VAL A 229 -6.27 3.26 3.15
N THR A 230 -5.42 2.50 2.44
CA THR A 230 -4.03 2.28 2.85
C THR A 230 -3.18 3.54 2.69
N GLU A 231 -3.24 4.20 1.54
CA GLU A 231 -2.49 5.41 1.23
C GLU A 231 -3.13 6.66 1.86
N GLY A 232 -4.46 6.75 1.86
CA GLY A 232 -5.18 7.94 2.30
C GLY A 232 -5.37 8.04 3.81
N LEU A 233 -5.59 6.91 4.50
CA LEU A 233 -5.77 6.87 5.96
C LEU A 233 -4.53 6.33 6.69
N GLY A 234 -3.63 5.66 5.99
CA GLY A 234 -2.47 5.00 6.60
C GLY A 234 -2.89 3.85 7.51
N LEU A 235 -3.99 3.16 7.20
CA LEU A 235 -4.54 2.05 7.99
C LEU A 235 -4.42 0.72 7.23
N PRO A 236 -4.16 -0.40 7.93
CA PRO A 236 -4.29 -1.73 7.33
C PRO A 236 -5.72 -1.95 6.82
N PHE A 237 -5.83 -2.59 5.67
CA PHE A 237 -7.11 -2.93 5.06
C PHE A 237 -7.57 -4.32 5.48
N PHE A 238 -8.77 -4.45 6.06
CA PHE A 238 -9.31 -5.72 6.53
C PHE A 238 -10.24 -6.41 5.53
N GLY A 239 -10.89 -5.64 4.66
CA GLY A 239 -11.77 -6.22 3.66
C GLY A 239 -12.87 -5.27 3.19
N VAL A 240 -13.55 -5.70 2.13
CA VAL A 240 -14.74 -5.05 1.58
C VAL A 240 -15.98 -5.83 2.02
N ILE A 241 -17.02 -5.13 2.45
CA ILE A 241 -18.37 -5.68 2.54
C ILE A 241 -19.17 -5.18 1.33
N PRO A 242 -19.67 -6.08 0.48
CA PRO A 242 -20.43 -5.69 -0.71
C PRO A 242 -21.81 -5.14 -0.33
N THR A 243 -22.38 -4.37 -1.26
CA THR A 243 -23.77 -3.95 -1.17
C THR A 243 -24.67 -5.18 -1.19
N ALA A 244 -25.56 -5.27 -0.20
CA ALA A 244 -26.58 -6.32 -0.14
C ALA A 244 -27.98 -5.73 -0.24
N GLN A 245 -28.95 -6.55 -0.65
CA GLN A 245 -30.37 -6.23 -0.59
C GLN A 245 -30.91 -6.75 0.75
N TRP A 246 -30.93 -5.85 1.73
CA TRP A 246 -31.44 -6.16 3.06
C TRP A 246 -32.92 -5.82 3.11
N ASP A 247 -33.72 -6.64 3.79
CA ASP A 247 -35.09 -6.28 4.07
C ASP A 247 -35.11 -5.14 5.10
N PRO A 248 -35.70 -3.96 4.81
CA PRO A 248 -35.82 -2.87 5.77
C PRO A 248 -36.71 -3.21 6.96
N ASP A 249 -37.69 -4.09 6.75
CA ASP A 249 -38.72 -4.41 7.76
C ASP A 249 -38.28 -5.54 8.70
N ASP A 250 -37.37 -6.41 8.23
CA ASP A 250 -36.79 -7.50 9.04
C ASP A 250 -35.27 -7.35 9.23
N LEU A 251 -34.90 -6.74 10.36
CA LEU A 251 -33.50 -6.58 10.77
C LEU A 251 -32.79 -7.92 11.05
N SER A 252 -33.51 -9.02 11.25
CA SER A 252 -32.86 -10.32 11.45
C SER A 252 -32.21 -10.84 10.16
N THR A 253 -32.66 -10.38 8.99
CA THR A 253 -32.02 -10.68 7.69
C THR A 253 -30.61 -10.10 7.59
N HIS A 254 -30.27 -9.17 8.49
CA HIS A 254 -28.98 -8.51 8.54
C HIS A 254 -27.91 -9.34 9.27
N LEU A 255 -28.30 -10.43 9.92
CA LEU A 255 -27.40 -11.27 10.68
C LEU A 255 -26.78 -12.35 9.80
N LEU A 256 -25.46 -12.51 9.90
CA LEU A 256 -24.68 -13.52 9.19
C LEU A 256 -25.19 -14.95 9.46
N SER A 257 -25.85 -15.21 10.60
CA SER A 257 -26.49 -16.49 10.91
C SER A 257 -27.68 -16.81 10.00
N ASN A 258 -28.35 -15.79 9.47
CA ASN A 258 -29.57 -15.90 8.66
C ASN A 258 -29.27 -15.71 7.16
N ILE A 259 -28.05 -15.33 6.82
CA ILE A 259 -27.56 -15.21 5.44
C ILE A 259 -27.10 -16.59 4.96
N ALA A 260 -27.32 -16.88 3.67
CA ALA A 260 -26.85 -18.12 3.04
C ALA A 260 -25.33 -18.28 3.22
N ALA A 261 -24.90 -19.45 3.71
CA ALA A 261 -23.52 -19.70 4.09
C ALA A 261 -22.52 -19.56 2.92
N ASN A 262 -22.97 -19.76 1.68
CA ASN A 262 -22.18 -19.61 0.45
C ASN A 262 -22.27 -18.21 -0.20
N SER A 263 -22.97 -17.26 0.41
CA SER A 263 -23.10 -15.91 -0.17
C SER A 263 -21.79 -15.11 -0.11
N GLY A 264 -21.59 -14.20 -1.07
CA GLY A 264 -20.42 -13.31 -1.09
C GLY A 264 -20.33 -12.40 0.14
N ILE A 265 -21.45 -12.04 0.77
CA ILE A 265 -21.48 -11.27 2.03
C ILE A 265 -20.96 -12.11 3.19
N ALA A 266 -21.33 -13.39 3.24
CA ALA A 266 -20.82 -14.29 4.28
C ALA A 266 -19.31 -14.49 4.15
N GLU A 267 -18.80 -14.68 2.93
CA GLU A 267 -17.36 -14.74 2.67
C GLU A 267 -16.64 -13.42 3.00
N ALA A 268 -17.24 -12.27 2.71
CA ALA A 268 -16.69 -10.97 3.06
C ALA A 268 -16.46 -10.83 4.58
N TYR A 269 -17.42 -11.21 5.42
CA TYR A 269 -17.25 -11.20 6.87
C TYR A 269 -16.27 -12.27 7.38
N ARG A 270 -16.15 -13.43 6.70
CA ARG A 270 -15.11 -14.43 7.01
C ARG A 270 -13.72 -13.90 6.70
N ASN A 271 -13.56 -13.14 5.63
CA ASN A 271 -12.30 -12.50 5.26
C ASN A 271 -11.90 -11.42 6.26
N VAL A 272 -12.84 -10.55 6.68
CA VAL A 272 -12.59 -9.57 7.75
C VAL A 272 -12.19 -10.26 9.05
N ARG A 273 -12.86 -11.37 9.42
CA ARG A 273 -12.47 -12.19 10.58
C ARG A 273 -11.05 -12.72 10.43
N SER A 274 -10.70 -13.30 9.29
CA SER A 274 -9.35 -13.83 9.04
C SER A 274 -8.30 -12.72 9.13
N ALA A 275 -8.53 -11.56 8.51
CA ALA A 275 -7.64 -10.41 8.58
C ALA A 275 -7.45 -9.93 10.03
N LEU A 276 -8.52 -9.87 10.82
CA LEU A 276 -8.47 -9.52 12.24
C LEU A 276 -7.61 -10.52 13.04
N ILE A 277 -7.77 -11.83 12.82
CA ILE A 277 -6.98 -12.86 13.50
C ILE A 277 -5.49 -12.73 13.13
N PHE A 278 -5.17 -12.55 11.83
CA PHE A 278 -3.80 -12.49 11.34
C PHE A 278 -3.10 -11.14 11.50
N SER A 279 -3.80 -10.09 11.93
CA SER A 279 -3.23 -8.74 12.14
C SER A 279 -2.19 -8.64 13.28
N GLY A 280 -1.70 -9.77 13.82
CA GLY A 280 -0.74 -9.82 14.92
C GLY A 280 -1.38 -9.70 16.31
N ALA A 281 -2.71 -9.84 16.38
CA ALA A 281 -3.54 -9.51 17.52
C ALA A 281 -3.75 -10.65 18.54
N GLU A 282 -3.20 -11.85 18.31
CA GLU A 282 -3.68 -13.09 18.93
C GLU A 282 -3.52 -13.20 20.46
N GLU A 283 -2.43 -12.74 21.06
CA GLU A 283 -2.25 -12.94 22.52
C GLU A 283 -2.82 -11.81 23.40
N TYR A 284 -2.96 -10.58 22.88
CA TYR A 284 -3.30 -9.41 23.71
C TYR A 284 -4.57 -8.66 23.31
N THR A 285 -5.20 -9.00 22.18
CA THR A 285 -6.33 -8.20 21.66
C THR A 285 -7.67 -8.86 21.93
N LYS A 286 -8.24 -8.66 23.12
CA LYS A 286 -9.55 -9.24 23.49
C LYS A 286 -10.70 -8.26 23.32
N ALA A 287 -10.52 -7.02 23.75
CA ALA A 287 -11.52 -5.96 23.68
C ALA A 287 -11.29 -5.10 22.43
N LEU A 288 -12.32 -5.01 21.59
CA LEU A 288 -12.30 -4.32 20.31
C LEU A 288 -13.45 -3.32 20.23
N VAL A 289 -13.18 -2.15 19.70
CA VAL A 289 -14.22 -1.17 19.34
C VAL A 289 -14.45 -1.19 17.85
N VAL A 290 -15.71 -1.09 17.42
CA VAL A 290 -16.08 -0.80 16.03
C VAL A 290 -16.70 0.59 15.98
N THR A 291 -16.13 1.47 15.16
CA THR A 291 -16.61 2.86 15.01
C THR A 291 -16.37 3.35 13.57
N SER A 292 -16.80 4.57 13.30
CA SER A 292 -16.79 5.19 11.97
C SER A 292 -16.61 6.71 12.08
N ALA A 293 -16.40 7.41 10.97
CA ALA A 293 -16.26 8.86 10.98
C ALA A 293 -17.60 9.55 11.28
N VAL A 294 -18.65 9.11 10.58
CA VAL A 294 -19.98 9.73 10.54
C VAL A 294 -21.10 8.69 10.78
N PRO A 295 -22.34 9.12 11.08
CA PRO A 295 -23.46 8.21 11.24
C PRO A 295 -23.75 7.38 9.98
N LEU A 296 -24.39 6.22 10.17
CA LEU A 296 -24.93 5.35 9.13
C LEU A 296 -23.90 4.59 8.26
N GLU A 297 -22.62 4.57 8.61
CA GLU A 297 -21.59 3.83 7.83
C GLU A 297 -21.63 2.30 7.99
N GLY A 298 -22.58 1.76 8.76
CA GLY A 298 -22.73 0.31 8.98
C GLY A 298 -21.86 -0.27 10.09
N LYS A 299 -21.40 0.57 11.03
CA LYS A 299 -20.64 0.17 12.23
C LYS A 299 -21.31 -0.93 13.06
N THR A 300 -22.60 -0.79 13.37
CA THR A 300 -23.39 -1.76 14.15
C THR A 300 -23.50 -3.10 13.42
N THR A 301 -23.88 -3.07 12.14
CA THR A 301 -24.00 -4.25 11.30
C THR A 301 -22.66 -4.97 11.13
N THR A 302 -21.57 -4.22 10.99
CA THR A 302 -20.21 -4.77 10.89
C THR A 302 -19.78 -5.39 12.23
N CYS A 303 -20.04 -4.71 13.35
CA CYS A 303 -19.75 -5.20 14.69
C CYS A 303 -20.47 -6.53 14.97
N LEU A 304 -21.78 -6.58 14.69
CA LEU A 304 -22.61 -7.78 14.79
C LEU A 304 -22.05 -8.94 13.97
N ASN A 305 -21.84 -8.72 12.66
CA ASN A 305 -21.48 -9.80 11.75
C ASN A 305 -20.04 -10.28 11.89
N VAL A 306 -19.10 -9.41 12.23
CA VAL A 306 -17.74 -9.82 12.61
C VAL A 306 -17.76 -10.62 13.91
N GLY A 307 -18.55 -10.19 14.91
CA GLY A 307 -18.73 -10.93 16.16
C GLY A 307 -19.35 -12.30 15.95
N ILE A 308 -20.39 -12.40 15.13
CA ILE A 308 -21.04 -13.67 14.76
C ILE A 308 -20.05 -14.57 14.01
N SER A 309 -19.27 -14.02 13.08
CA SER A 309 -18.24 -14.76 12.34
C SER A 309 -17.20 -15.36 13.30
N LEU A 310 -16.77 -14.62 14.32
CA LEU A 310 -15.86 -15.10 15.37
C LEU A 310 -16.52 -16.20 16.24
N GLY A 311 -17.79 -16.04 16.60
CA GLY A 311 -18.58 -17.03 17.35
C GLY A 311 -18.74 -18.35 16.60
N GLN A 312 -19.02 -18.29 15.29
CA GLN A 312 -19.09 -19.44 14.39
C GLN A 312 -17.73 -20.15 14.25
N ALA A 313 -16.62 -19.43 14.40
CA ALA A 313 -15.27 -20.00 14.44
C ALA A 313 -14.91 -20.61 15.82
N GLY A 314 -15.83 -20.59 16.79
CA GLY A 314 -15.66 -21.20 18.11
C GLY A 314 -15.16 -20.26 19.21
N SER A 315 -14.94 -18.97 18.93
CA SER A 315 -14.60 -18.00 19.98
C SER A 315 -15.81 -17.69 20.84
N ARG A 316 -15.65 -17.55 22.15
CA ARG A 316 -16.70 -16.97 23.01
C ARG A 316 -16.67 -15.46 22.85
N VAL A 317 -17.73 -14.91 22.25
CA VAL A 317 -17.83 -13.49 21.89
C VAL A 317 -18.88 -12.80 22.76
N LEU A 318 -18.53 -11.63 23.29
CA LEU A 318 -19.48 -10.71 23.92
C LEU A 318 -19.65 -9.48 23.03
N LEU A 319 -20.87 -9.25 22.54
CA LEU A 319 -21.26 -8.04 21.83
C LEU A 319 -21.83 -7.04 22.82
N VAL A 320 -21.35 -5.79 22.80
CA VAL A 320 -21.76 -4.74 23.71
C VAL A 320 -22.20 -3.52 22.90
N ASP A 321 -23.45 -3.09 23.09
CA ASP A 321 -23.96 -1.85 22.52
C ASP A 321 -23.49 -0.66 23.38
N ALA A 322 -22.39 -0.03 22.97
CA ALA A 322 -21.81 1.14 23.64
C ALA A 322 -22.27 2.47 23.03
N ASP A 323 -23.21 2.45 22.08
CA ASP A 323 -23.92 3.65 21.63
C ASP A 323 -25.03 4.00 22.65
N LEU A 324 -24.58 4.62 23.75
CA LEU A 324 -25.43 5.09 24.85
C LEU A 324 -26.36 6.26 24.46
N ARG A 325 -26.48 6.60 23.17
CA ARG A 325 -27.38 7.64 22.66
C ARG A 325 -28.45 7.07 21.75
N ARG A 326 -28.06 6.16 20.85
CA ARG A 326 -28.93 5.62 19.79
C ARG A 326 -28.66 4.14 19.52
N GLY A 327 -28.25 3.37 20.52
CA GLY A 327 -27.99 1.94 20.40
C GLY A 327 -29.18 1.16 19.86
N THR A 328 -28.98 0.42 18.78
CA THR A 328 -30.01 -0.35 18.06
C THR A 328 -29.72 -1.85 18.01
N MET A 329 -28.64 -2.32 18.65
CA MET A 329 -28.17 -3.70 18.47
C MET A 329 -29.20 -4.73 18.96
N HIS A 330 -29.94 -4.42 20.03
CA HIS A 330 -31.00 -5.26 20.59
C HIS A 330 -32.11 -5.62 19.59
N LYS A 331 -32.39 -4.71 18.63
CA LYS A 331 -33.43 -4.90 17.60
C LYS A 331 -33.10 -6.03 16.63
N PHE A 332 -31.83 -6.27 16.36
CA PHE A 332 -31.38 -7.35 15.47
C PHE A 332 -31.60 -8.73 16.09
N PHE A 333 -31.49 -8.84 17.42
CA PHE A 333 -31.70 -10.09 18.14
C PHE A 333 -33.15 -10.28 18.61
N GLY A 334 -34.01 -9.27 18.47
CA GLY A 334 -35.38 -9.30 19.00
C GLY A 334 -35.43 -9.34 20.53
N VAL A 335 -34.44 -8.74 21.21
CA VAL A 335 -34.33 -8.73 22.68
C VAL A 335 -34.61 -7.34 23.26
N GLU A 336 -34.92 -7.28 24.54
CA GLU A 336 -35.20 -6.03 25.25
C GLU A 336 -33.90 -5.22 25.52
N SER A 337 -34.00 -3.89 25.43
CA SER A 337 -32.89 -2.95 25.65
C SER A 337 -32.83 -2.39 27.07
N ASP A 338 -33.78 -2.73 27.94
CA ASP A 338 -34.04 -2.04 29.21
C ASP A 338 -32.93 -2.22 30.25
N ARG A 339 -32.08 -3.23 30.08
CA ARG A 339 -30.93 -3.49 30.94
C ARG A 339 -29.67 -3.64 30.10
N GLY A 340 -28.60 -2.98 30.52
CA GLY A 340 -27.39 -2.98 29.71
C GLY A 340 -26.17 -2.33 30.34
N LEU A 341 -25.27 -1.87 29.48
CA LEU A 341 -24.01 -1.25 29.85
C LEU A 341 -24.22 -0.08 30.82
N THR A 342 -25.22 0.77 30.60
CA THR A 342 -25.51 1.90 31.49
C THR A 342 -25.79 1.46 32.94
N ASP A 343 -26.51 0.36 33.16
CA ASP A 343 -26.81 -0.12 34.51
C ASP A 343 -25.55 -0.61 35.24
N ILE A 344 -24.59 -1.18 34.48
CA ILE A 344 -23.28 -1.55 35.02
C ILE A 344 -22.50 -0.28 35.40
N LEU A 345 -22.43 0.70 34.50
CA LEU A 345 -21.64 1.93 34.69
C LEU A 345 -22.17 2.81 35.83
N VAL A 346 -23.47 2.73 36.12
CA VAL A 346 -24.09 3.42 37.26
C VAL A 346 -23.98 2.60 38.56
N GLY A 347 -23.58 1.33 38.49
CA GLY A 347 -23.46 0.41 39.64
C GLY A 347 -24.80 -0.17 40.11
N ARG A 348 -25.83 -0.15 39.26
CA ARG A 348 -27.17 -0.69 39.57
C ARG A 348 -27.29 -2.19 39.33
N ALA A 349 -26.47 -2.74 38.43
CA ALA A 349 -26.47 -4.15 38.09
C ALA A 349 -25.04 -4.69 37.96
N LYS A 350 -24.87 -5.97 38.26
CA LYS A 350 -23.63 -6.70 37.97
C LYS A 350 -23.64 -7.18 36.52
N PRO A 351 -22.47 -7.41 35.88
CA PRO A 351 -22.39 -7.88 34.50
C PRO A 351 -23.24 -9.12 34.22
N GLU A 352 -23.24 -10.11 35.13
CA GLU A 352 -23.96 -11.37 34.97
C GLU A 352 -25.49 -11.19 34.88
N ALA A 353 -26.01 -10.09 35.44
CA ALA A 353 -27.45 -9.82 35.47
C ALA A 353 -27.97 -9.13 34.21
N VAL A 354 -27.07 -8.57 33.38
CA VAL A 354 -27.43 -7.84 32.15
C VAL A 354 -26.95 -8.52 30.88
N ILE A 355 -26.03 -9.49 30.98
CA ILE A 355 -25.61 -10.32 29.86
C ILE A 355 -26.77 -11.24 29.44
N GLN A 356 -27.16 -11.13 28.17
CA GLN A 356 -28.22 -11.90 27.55
C GLN A 356 -27.62 -12.94 26.59
N ARG A 357 -28.17 -14.16 26.59
CA ARG A 357 -27.83 -15.18 25.59
C ARG A 357 -28.54 -14.83 24.27
N THR A 358 -27.80 -14.85 23.17
CA THR A 358 -28.39 -14.69 21.84
C THR A 358 -28.80 -16.06 21.28
N PRO A 359 -29.64 -16.14 20.23
CA PRO A 359 -29.90 -17.39 19.52
C PRO A 359 -28.66 -17.94 18.76
N ILE A 360 -27.56 -17.19 18.71
CA ILE A 360 -26.35 -17.54 17.97
C ILE A 360 -25.36 -18.24 18.91
N PRO A 361 -24.86 -19.43 18.56
CA PRO A 361 -23.88 -20.15 19.38
C PRO A 361 -22.63 -19.32 19.66
N ASN A 362 -22.12 -19.39 20.90
CA ASN A 362 -20.94 -18.69 21.39
C ASN A 362 -21.00 -17.16 21.37
N VAL A 363 -22.17 -16.55 21.11
CA VAL A 363 -22.34 -15.10 21.09
C VAL A 363 -23.31 -14.68 22.19
N ASP A 364 -22.82 -13.86 23.12
CA ASP A 364 -23.62 -13.21 24.15
C ASP A 364 -23.73 -11.71 23.87
N PHE A 365 -24.74 -11.06 24.44
CA PHE A 365 -25.07 -9.68 24.16
C PHE A 365 -25.32 -8.86 25.43
N VAL A 366 -24.85 -7.61 25.44
CA VAL A 366 -25.19 -6.58 26.43
C VAL A 366 -25.73 -5.36 25.68
N GLY A 367 -26.98 -5.00 25.96
CA GLY A 367 -27.58 -3.78 25.41
C GLY A 367 -26.97 -2.51 25.99
N SER A 368 -27.40 -1.35 25.49
CA SER A 368 -26.95 -0.05 26.02
C SER A 368 -27.56 0.27 27.38
N GLY A 369 -28.76 -0.25 27.66
CA GLY A 369 -29.55 0.09 28.84
C GLY A 369 -30.27 1.44 28.69
N PRO A 370 -30.83 2.00 29.78
CA PRO A 370 -31.49 3.30 29.74
C PRO A 370 -30.53 4.41 29.34
N TYR A 371 -30.92 5.28 28.41
CA TYR A 371 -30.03 6.34 27.92
C TYR A 371 -29.71 7.36 29.02
N PRO A 372 -28.44 7.53 29.41
CA PRO A 372 -28.04 8.44 30.48
C PRO A 372 -27.95 9.89 29.96
N PRO A 373 -28.12 10.91 30.84
CA PRO A 373 -27.96 12.31 30.44
C PRO A 373 -26.51 12.65 30.05
N ASN A 374 -25.51 12.00 30.67
CA ASN A 374 -24.08 12.26 30.48
C ASN A 374 -23.30 10.97 30.10
N PRO A 375 -23.41 10.46 28.85
CA PRO A 375 -22.80 9.18 28.50
C PRO A 375 -21.27 9.17 28.54
N ALA A 376 -20.61 10.25 28.10
CA ALA A 376 -19.16 10.36 28.11
C ALA A 376 -18.54 10.30 29.51
N GLU A 377 -19.19 10.90 30.51
CA GLU A 377 -18.75 10.85 31.92
C GLU A 377 -18.84 9.43 32.48
N LEU A 378 -19.90 8.68 32.13
CA LEU A 378 -20.07 7.31 32.57
C LEU A 378 -18.98 6.37 32.05
N LEU A 379 -18.50 6.58 30.83
CA LEU A 379 -17.41 5.80 30.26
C LEU A 379 -16.06 6.06 30.95
N MET A 380 -15.89 7.18 31.66
CA MET A 380 -14.65 7.45 32.41
C MET A 380 -14.67 6.89 33.83
N ARG A 381 -15.78 6.30 34.26
CA ARG A 381 -15.90 5.78 35.63
C ARG A 381 -15.17 4.43 35.79
N PRO A 382 -14.68 4.11 37.01
CA PRO A 382 -13.96 2.86 37.27
C PRO A 382 -14.79 1.59 37.00
N GLU A 383 -16.11 1.69 37.01
CA GLU A 383 -17.04 0.61 36.69
C GLU A 383 -16.83 0.07 35.26
N LEU A 384 -16.43 0.91 34.29
CA LEU A 384 -16.12 0.45 32.94
C LEU A 384 -14.87 -0.43 32.94
N THR A 385 -13.81 -0.03 33.65
CA THR A 385 -12.58 -0.82 33.77
C THR A 385 -12.85 -2.16 34.43
N ALA A 386 -13.66 -2.16 35.49
CA ALA A 386 -14.08 -3.40 36.15
C ALA A 386 -14.89 -4.32 35.22
N PHE A 387 -15.77 -3.75 34.38
CA PHE A 387 -16.50 -4.51 33.36
C PHE A 387 -15.58 -5.08 32.29
N LEU A 388 -14.62 -4.29 31.78
CA LEU A 388 -13.64 -4.75 30.80
C LEU A 388 -12.80 -5.92 31.35
N ASP A 389 -12.35 -5.82 32.61
CA ASP A 389 -11.59 -6.89 33.26
C ASP A 389 -12.41 -8.18 33.43
N TYR A 390 -13.68 -8.05 33.81
CA TYR A 390 -14.62 -9.17 33.87
C TYR A 390 -14.81 -9.81 32.48
N ALA A 391 -15.05 -8.98 31.45
CA ALA A 391 -15.32 -9.44 30.10
C ALA A 391 -14.09 -10.14 29.49
N ARG A 392 -12.88 -9.57 29.66
CA ARG A 392 -11.60 -10.15 29.20
C ARG A 392 -11.27 -11.51 29.85
N ARG A 393 -11.77 -11.79 31.05
CA ARG A 393 -11.60 -13.08 31.75
C ARG A 393 -12.62 -14.13 31.29
N THR A 394 -13.81 -13.70 30.93
CA THR A 394 -14.95 -14.58 30.65
C THR A 394 -15.06 -14.95 29.17
N TYR A 395 -14.68 -14.01 28.29
CA TYR A 395 -14.80 -14.14 26.84
C TYR A 395 -13.44 -14.12 26.15
N ASP A 396 -13.39 -14.72 24.98
CA ASP A 396 -12.20 -14.74 24.14
C ASP A 396 -12.11 -13.46 23.30
N ARG A 397 -13.27 -12.90 22.90
CA ARG A 397 -13.40 -11.61 22.22
C ARG A 397 -14.56 -10.79 22.78
N VAL A 398 -14.37 -9.49 22.91
CA VAL A 398 -15.39 -8.53 23.35
C VAL A 398 -15.46 -7.41 22.32
N MET A 399 -16.62 -7.20 21.70
CA MET A 399 -16.80 -6.22 20.63
C MET A 399 -17.79 -5.14 21.08
N PHE A 400 -17.34 -3.89 21.03
CA PHE A 400 -18.13 -2.72 21.39
C PHE A 400 -18.58 -1.99 20.13
N ASP A 401 -19.89 -1.85 19.93
CA ASP A 401 -20.43 -0.92 18.92
C ASP A 401 -20.46 0.48 19.50
N CYS A 402 -19.69 1.39 18.90
CA CYS A 402 -19.52 2.76 19.37
C CYS A 402 -20.20 3.75 18.42
N PRO A 403 -20.63 4.92 18.93
CA PRO A 403 -21.11 6.00 18.07
C PRO A 403 -20.00 6.52 17.13
N PRO A 404 -20.31 7.34 16.12
CA PRO A 404 -19.30 7.89 15.21
C PRO A 404 -18.36 8.88 15.90
N VAL A 405 -17.08 8.83 15.55
CA VAL A 405 -15.99 9.61 16.19
C VAL A 405 -16.20 11.12 16.07
N LEU A 406 -16.66 11.62 14.91
CA LEU A 406 -16.84 13.05 14.70
C LEU A 406 -18.17 13.58 15.28
N ALA A 407 -19.09 12.69 15.61
CA ALA A 407 -20.37 13.08 16.19
C ALA A 407 -20.25 13.36 17.69
N VAL A 408 -19.52 12.50 18.41
CA VAL A 408 -19.48 12.50 19.88
C VAL A 408 -18.16 11.93 20.41
N SER A 409 -17.81 12.20 21.68
CA SER A 409 -16.49 11.87 22.25
C SER A 409 -16.36 10.44 22.80
N GLU A 410 -17.46 9.73 22.98
CA GLU A 410 -17.58 8.42 23.61
C GLU A 410 -16.72 7.37 22.90
N ALA A 411 -16.78 7.32 21.57
CA ALA A 411 -15.96 6.39 20.78
C ALA A 411 -14.47 6.64 21.00
N ALA A 412 -14.08 7.91 21.01
CA ALA A 412 -12.70 8.31 21.19
C ALA A 412 -12.17 8.07 22.62
N ILE A 413 -13.06 8.02 23.63
CA ILE A 413 -12.73 7.61 25.01
C ILE A 413 -12.62 6.09 25.08
N LEU A 414 -13.60 5.34 24.57
CA LEU A 414 -13.59 3.88 24.68
C LEU A 414 -12.42 3.26 23.93
N CYS A 415 -12.06 3.81 22.77
CA CYS A 415 -10.91 3.37 21.98
C CYS A 415 -9.56 3.45 22.71
N THR A 416 -9.42 4.24 23.78
CA THR A 416 -8.17 4.31 24.58
C THR A 416 -8.14 3.30 25.73
N LEU A 417 -9.28 2.66 26.03
CA LEU A 417 -9.43 1.70 27.13
C LEU A 417 -9.45 0.24 26.64
N VAL A 418 -9.71 0.03 25.35
CA VAL A 418 -9.71 -1.27 24.68
C VAL A 418 -8.39 -1.54 23.96
N ASP A 419 -8.22 -2.77 23.48
CA ASP A 419 -6.95 -3.24 22.91
C ASP A 419 -6.77 -2.80 21.44
N GLY A 420 -7.88 -2.53 20.74
CA GLY A 420 -7.84 -1.93 19.41
C GLY A 420 -9.20 -1.53 18.84
N ALA A 421 -9.16 -0.79 17.74
CA ALA A 421 -10.33 -0.29 17.03
C ALA A 421 -10.37 -0.78 15.57
N ILE A 422 -11.55 -1.17 15.12
CA ILE A 422 -11.89 -1.44 13.73
C ILE A 422 -12.63 -0.20 13.21
N PHE A 423 -12.07 0.42 12.18
CA PHE A 423 -12.65 1.61 11.56
C PHE A 423 -13.52 1.20 10.36
N VAL A 424 -14.75 1.70 10.29
CA VAL A 424 -15.68 1.39 9.19
C VAL A 424 -15.90 2.63 8.34
N VAL A 425 -15.78 2.49 7.02
CA VAL A 425 -15.96 3.56 6.05
C VAL A 425 -17.00 3.14 5.03
N TRP A 426 -17.97 4.01 4.72
CA TRP A 426 -18.90 3.76 3.61
C TRP A 426 -18.23 4.06 2.27
N ALA A 427 -18.11 3.03 1.44
CA ALA A 427 -17.52 3.11 0.10
C ALA A 427 -18.29 4.06 -0.84
N GLY A 428 -17.59 5.02 -1.44
CA GLY A 428 -18.16 5.95 -2.42
C GLY A 428 -19.16 6.96 -1.84
N GLN A 429 -19.26 7.06 -0.50
CA GLN A 429 -20.13 8.01 0.18
C GLN A 429 -19.42 8.84 1.23
N THR A 430 -18.53 8.23 2.03
CA THR A 430 -17.81 8.99 3.07
C THR A 430 -16.64 9.74 2.47
N SER A 431 -16.60 11.06 2.72
CA SER A 431 -15.49 11.94 2.34
C SER A 431 -14.19 11.48 2.99
N ARG A 432 -13.13 11.41 2.20
CA ARG A 432 -11.76 11.11 2.62
C ARG A 432 -11.29 12.05 3.73
N LYS A 433 -11.64 13.34 3.65
CA LYS A 433 -11.25 14.34 4.66
C LYS A 433 -11.88 14.05 6.03
N LEU A 434 -13.16 13.65 6.06
CA LEU A 434 -13.84 13.28 7.30
C LEU A 434 -13.24 12.00 7.89
N SER A 435 -12.96 10.99 7.07
CA SER A 435 -12.28 9.78 7.50
C SER A 435 -10.89 10.06 8.06
N GLN A 436 -10.10 10.92 7.40
CA GLN A 436 -8.78 11.35 7.88
C GLN A 436 -8.88 12.08 9.22
N LEU A 437 -9.82 13.01 9.37
CA LEU A 437 -10.04 13.75 10.62
C LEU A 437 -10.43 12.81 11.77
N ALA A 438 -11.29 11.81 11.51
CA ALA A 438 -11.68 10.83 12.51
C ALA A 438 -10.50 9.95 12.95
N VAL A 439 -9.72 9.44 11.98
CA VAL A 439 -8.51 8.64 12.24
C VAL A 439 -7.47 9.45 13.01
N GLN A 440 -7.26 10.71 12.63
CA GLN A 440 -6.37 11.62 13.34
C GLN A 440 -6.84 11.84 14.78
N THR A 441 -8.13 12.11 15.00
CA THR A 441 -8.71 12.31 16.33
C THR A 441 -8.50 11.09 17.24
N LEU A 442 -8.66 9.88 16.70
CA LEU A 442 -8.41 8.63 17.42
C LEU A 442 -6.92 8.47 17.76
N ARG A 443 -6.03 8.69 16.79
CA ARG A 443 -4.57 8.57 16.97
C ARG A 443 -4.02 9.57 17.99
N GLU A 444 -4.48 10.82 17.94
CA GLU A 444 -4.08 11.87 18.89
C GLU A 444 -4.44 11.53 20.34
N ARG A 445 -5.51 10.75 20.54
CA ARG A 445 -5.92 10.25 21.86
C ARG A 445 -5.21 8.96 22.27
N GLY A 446 -4.35 8.40 21.42
CA GLY A 446 -3.61 7.17 21.69
C GLY A 446 -4.39 5.88 21.39
N ALA A 447 -5.46 5.95 20.61
CA ALA A 447 -6.18 4.74 20.18
C ALA A 447 -5.34 3.91 19.20
N ASN A 448 -5.35 2.60 19.38
CA ASN A 448 -4.74 1.65 18.47
C ASN A 448 -5.75 1.22 17.39
N ILE A 449 -5.63 1.74 16.17
CA ILE A 449 -6.53 1.38 15.06
C ILE A 449 -5.91 0.18 14.32
N LEU A 450 -6.55 -0.99 14.44
CA LEU A 450 -6.05 -2.25 13.90
C LEU A 450 -6.19 -2.33 12.38
N GLY A 451 -7.27 -1.75 11.85
CA GLY A 451 -7.54 -1.76 10.43
C GLY A 451 -8.88 -1.14 10.08
N CYS A 452 -9.16 -1.12 8.79
CA CYS A 452 -10.34 -0.50 8.22
C CYS A 452 -11.14 -1.49 7.37
N VAL A 453 -12.47 -1.45 7.52
CA VAL A 453 -13.44 -2.18 6.72
C VAL A 453 -14.14 -1.20 5.79
N LEU A 454 -14.12 -1.47 4.50
CA LEU A 454 -14.82 -0.69 3.49
C LEU A 454 -16.21 -1.29 3.28
N ASN A 455 -17.23 -0.63 3.79
CA ASN A 455 -18.60 -1.14 3.81
C ASN A 455 -19.44 -0.64 2.63
N ASN A 456 -20.41 -1.44 2.22
CA ASN A 456 -21.41 -1.13 1.20
C ASN A 456 -20.81 -0.74 -0.16
N LEU A 457 -19.81 -1.51 -0.62
CA LEU A 457 -19.23 -1.31 -1.94
C LEU A 457 -20.18 -1.83 -3.02
N ASP A 458 -20.59 -0.95 -3.94
CA ASP A 458 -21.33 -1.34 -5.15
C ASP A 458 -20.33 -1.69 -6.24
N PHE A 459 -20.09 -2.98 -6.43
CA PHE A 459 -19.18 -3.50 -7.44
C PHE A 459 -19.56 -3.10 -8.88
N GLY A 460 -20.83 -2.81 -9.17
CA GLY A 460 -21.25 -2.34 -10.50
C GLY A 460 -20.76 -0.93 -10.81
N ARG A 461 -20.45 -0.14 -9.77
CA ARG A 461 -19.90 1.22 -9.90
C ARG A 461 -18.37 1.26 -9.86
N VAL A 462 -17.74 0.19 -9.40
CA VAL A 462 -16.29 0.02 -9.42
C VAL A 462 -15.92 -0.54 -10.79
N GLY A 463 -15.19 0.23 -11.62
CA GLY A 463 -14.96 -0.10 -13.02
C GLY A 463 -14.59 -1.57 -13.29
N TYR A 464 -15.10 -2.13 -14.39
CA TYR A 464 -15.01 -3.57 -14.74
C TYR A 464 -13.61 -4.18 -14.58
N TYR A 465 -12.56 -3.41 -14.90
CA TYR A 465 -11.16 -3.84 -14.80
C TYR A 465 -10.69 -4.06 -13.35
N TYR A 466 -11.13 -3.20 -12.43
CA TYR A 466 -10.79 -3.31 -11.01
C TYR A 466 -11.64 -4.40 -10.34
N TYR A 467 -12.90 -4.55 -10.76
CA TYR A 467 -13.78 -5.66 -10.35
C TYR A 467 -13.20 -7.04 -10.73
N SER A 468 -12.77 -7.25 -11.98
CA SER A 468 -12.30 -8.57 -12.43
C SER A 468 -10.97 -9.00 -11.82
N THR A 469 -10.06 -8.05 -11.59
CA THR A 469 -8.67 -8.34 -11.17
C THR A 469 -8.55 -8.58 -9.67
N TYR A 470 -9.35 -7.87 -8.87
CA TYR A 470 -9.29 -7.95 -7.40
C TYR A 470 -10.47 -8.72 -6.79
N TYR A 471 -11.62 -8.72 -7.45
CA TYR A 471 -12.87 -9.25 -6.90
C TYR A 471 -13.51 -10.37 -7.73
N GLY A 472 -12.88 -10.81 -8.82
CA GLY A 472 -13.40 -11.89 -9.69
C GLY A 472 -13.56 -13.25 -9.00
N TYR A 473 -12.97 -13.44 -7.81
CA TYR A 473 -13.19 -14.64 -6.99
C TYR A 473 -14.54 -14.62 -6.23
N TYR A 474 -15.20 -13.47 -6.13
CA TYR A 474 -16.47 -13.29 -5.40
C TYR A 474 -17.72 -13.47 -6.30
N ASP A 475 -17.56 -13.79 -7.59
CA ASP A 475 -18.63 -13.77 -8.60
C ASP A 475 -19.38 -15.11 -8.78
N TYR A 476 -19.13 -16.14 -7.97
CA TYR A 476 -19.79 -17.43 -8.23
C TYR A 476 -21.30 -17.47 -7.93
N ASP A 477 -21.90 -16.44 -7.31
CA ASP A 477 -23.33 -16.47 -6.95
C ASP A 477 -24.13 -15.17 -7.20
N TYR A 478 -23.58 -14.17 -7.91
CA TYR A 478 -24.31 -12.91 -8.20
C TYR A 478 -25.19 -12.95 -9.46
N ARG A 479 -25.83 -14.10 -9.75
CA ARG A 479 -26.79 -14.20 -10.85
C ARG A 479 -27.98 -15.08 -10.51
N TYR A 480 -28.96 -14.52 -9.80
CA TYR A 480 -30.35 -15.00 -9.88
C TYR A 480 -31.12 -14.22 -10.94
N PRO A 481 -32.02 -14.88 -11.68
CA PRO A 481 -32.63 -14.35 -12.89
C PRO A 481 -33.50 -13.15 -12.54
N SER A 482 -33.25 -12.04 -13.22
CA SER A 482 -34.22 -10.95 -13.34
C SER A 482 -35.53 -11.56 -13.85
N GLY A 483 -36.53 -11.65 -12.97
CA GLY A 483 -37.87 -12.09 -13.33
C GLY A 483 -38.39 -11.23 -14.48
N GLU A 484 -38.77 -11.89 -15.57
CA GLU A 484 -39.55 -11.30 -16.65
C GLU A 484 -40.77 -10.61 -16.05
N ALA A 485 -40.84 -9.29 -16.23
CA ALA A 485 -42.09 -8.57 -16.10
C ALA A 485 -43.02 -9.08 -17.20
N GLY A 486 -43.88 -10.03 -16.84
CA GLY A 486 -45.01 -10.43 -17.68
C GLY A 486 -45.93 -9.22 -17.85
N SER A 487 -45.94 -8.67 -19.05
CA SER A 487 -46.99 -7.78 -19.53
C SER A 487 -48.23 -8.62 -19.84
N ALA A 488 -49.32 -8.33 -19.13
CA ALA A 488 -50.67 -8.59 -19.61
C ALA A 488 -51.04 -7.62 -20.74
#